data_AF-A0A1B6GNK6-F1
#
_entry.id   AF-A0A1B6GNK6-F1
#
_cell.length_a   1.000
_cell.length_b   1.000
_cell.length_c   1.000
_cell.angle_alpha   90.00
_cell.angle_beta   90.00
_cell.angle_gamma   90.00
#
_symmetry.space_group_name_H-M   'P 1'
#
loop_
_entity.id
_entity.type
_entity.pdbx_description
1 polymer ?
#
loop_
_entity_poly.entity_id
_entity_poly.type
_entity_poly.pdbx_seq_one_letter_code
_entity_poly.pdbx_strand_id
1 'polypeptide(L)'
;LKQIEDESSASVENYQEIIGGQIGSAILKDGNPLVLHYVMFIPTILAQGNVDQQVEWVEKAWNCDIIGTYAQTELGHGTFIRGLETTATYDVKTQEFVLNSPTLTAYKW
;
A
#
# COMPACT_ATOMS: atom_id res chain seq x y z
N LEU A 1 -14.36 7.56 17.03
CA LEU A 1 -14.45 6.93 15.69
C LEU A 1 -14.53 8.02 14.63
N LYS A 2 -15.68 8.67 14.37
CA LYS A 2 -15.74 9.81 13.43
C LYS A 2 -14.68 10.91 13.63
N GLN A 3 -14.42 11.32 14.87
CA GLN A 3 -13.40 12.33 15.16
C GLN A 3 -11.96 11.85 14.84
N ILE A 4 -11.68 10.56 14.99
CA ILE A 4 -10.38 9.95 14.68
C ILE A 4 -10.26 9.73 13.18
N GLU A 5 -11.36 9.38 12.49
CA GLU A 5 -11.44 9.29 11.02
C GLU A 5 -11.23 10.67 10.38
N ASP A 6 -11.82 11.73 10.91
CA ASP A 6 -11.67 13.10 10.39
C ASP A 6 -10.25 13.65 10.63
N GLU A 7 -9.64 13.42 11.79
CA GLU A 7 -8.23 13.82 12.05
C GLU A 7 -7.21 12.98 11.27
N SER A 8 -7.45 11.67 11.14
CA SER A 8 -6.62 10.75 10.35
C SER A 8 -6.70 11.09 8.86
N SER A 9 -7.89 11.30 8.30
CA SER A 9 -8.05 11.66 6.89
C SER A 9 -7.43 13.01 6.56
N ALA A 10 -7.68 14.04 7.37
CA ALA A 10 -7.09 15.37 7.17
C ALA A 10 -5.56 15.38 7.31
N SER A 11 -5.01 14.53 8.18
CA SER A 11 -3.56 14.38 8.30
C SER A 11 -2.97 13.57 7.14
N VAL A 12 -3.62 12.48 6.69
CA VAL A 12 -3.23 11.72 5.49
C VAL A 12 -3.20 12.63 4.25
N GLU A 13 -4.21 13.46 4.04
CA GLU A 13 -4.27 14.43 2.94
C GLU A 13 -3.10 15.42 2.99
N ASN A 14 -2.84 16.01 4.16
CA ASN A 14 -1.71 16.93 4.36
C ASN A 14 -0.34 16.24 4.13
N TYR A 15 -0.16 15.00 4.59
CA TYR A 15 1.07 14.25 4.35
C TYR A 15 1.23 13.85 2.89
N GLN A 16 0.14 13.50 2.19
CA GLN A 16 0.16 13.23 0.76
C GLN A 16 0.61 14.46 -0.04
N GLU A 17 0.14 15.66 0.31
CA GLU A 17 0.57 16.90 -0.35
C GLU A 17 2.04 17.23 -0.08
N ILE A 18 2.53 17.02 1.15
CA ILE A 18 3.91 17.37 1.54
C ILE A 18 4.93 16.36 1.01
N ILE A 19 4.65 15.07 1.17
CA ILE A 19 5.58 13.96 0.84
C ILE A 19 5.44 13.53 -0.63
N GLY A 20 4.21 13.53 -1.17
CA GLY A 20 3.91 13.17 -2.56
C GLY A 20 3.97 14.35 -3.54
N GLY A 21 3.94 15.60 -3.05
CA GLY A 21 3.96 16.81 -3.87
C GLY A 21 5.35 17.34 -4.22
N GLN A 22 5.37 18.48 -4.92
CA GLN A 22 6.59 19.09 -5.46
C GLN A 22 7.65 19.42 -4.38
N ILE A 23 7.22 19.73 -3.15
CA ILE A 23 8.12 20.07 -2.04
C ILE A 23 8.97 18.87 -1.59
N GLY A 24 8.38 17.68 -1.44
CA GLY A 24 9.12 16.47 -1.07
C GLY A 24 10.18 16.08 -2.10
N SER A 25 9.85 16.21 -3.39
CA SER A 25 10.75 15.90 -4.51
C SER A 25 11.94 16.88 -4.64
N ALA A 26 11.79 18.12 -4.17
CA ALA A 26 12.84 19.13 -4.22
C ALA A 26 13.91 18.94 -3.13
N ILE A 27 13.56 18.30 -2.02
CA ILE A 27 14.45 18.07 -0.88
C ILE A 27 15.17 16.72 -1.00
N LEU A 28 14.50 15.69 -1.52
CA LEU A 28 15.05 14.35 -1.69
C LEU A 28 15.12 14.01 -3.17
N LYS A 29 16.27 14.30 -3.80
CA LYS A 29 16.51 14.08 -5.23
C LYS A 29 16.21 12.66 -5.70
N ASP A 30 16.45 11.68 -4.84
CA ASP A 30 16.23 10.25 -5.13
C ASP A 30 14.86 9.75 -4.63
N GLY A 31 14.02 10.65 -4.10
CA GLY A 31 12.72 10.34 -3.49
C GLY A 31 12.80 9.98 -2.00
N ASN A 32 11.64 9.92 -1.34
CA ASN A 32 11.52 9.45 0.05
C ASN A 32 11.03 7.99 0.05
N PRO A 33 11.73 7.04 0.72
CA PRO A 33 11.34 5.63 0.74
C PRO A 33 9.99 5.36 1.40
N LEU A 34 9.46 6.30 2.20
CA LEU A 34 8.15 6.20 2.84
C LEU A 34 7.01 6.79 1.99
N VAL A 35 7.26 7.28 0.78
CA VAL A 35 6.20 7.84 -0.08
C VAL A 35 5.08 6.82 -0.27
N LEU A 36 5.40 5.61 -0.74
CA LEU A 36 4.37 4.58 -0.98
C LEU A 36 3.66 4.14 0.31
N HIS A 37 4.32 4.26 1.46
CA HIS A 37 3.69 3.96 2.73
C HIS A 37 2.51 4.90 3.02
N TYR A 38 2.74 6.22 2.93
CA TYR A 38 1.72 7.21 3.24
C TYR A 38 0.74 7.46 2.09
N VAL A 39 1.20 7.39 0.83
CA VAL A 39 0.36 7.78 -0.31
C VAL A 39 -0.40 6.62 -0.94
N MET A 40 0.01 5.37 -0.69
CA MET A 40 -0.65 4.17 -1.24
C MET A 40 -1.05 3.16 -0.17
N PHE A 41 -0.12 2.72 0.69
CA PHE A 41 -0.36 1.62 1.63
C PHE A 41 -1.47 1.96 2.65
N ILE A 42 -1.32 3.06 3.41
CA ILE A 42 -2.34 3.49 4.39
C ILE A 42 -3.69 3.81 3.71
N PRO A 43 -3.74 4.62 2.64
CA PRO A 43 -5.01 4.94 1.98
C PRO A 43 -5.74 3.71 1.40
N THR A 44 -5.00 2.72 0.90
CA THR A 44 -5.61 1.49 0.37
C THR A 44 -6.32 0.70 1.47
N ILE A 45 -5.73 0.60 2.66
CA ILE A 45 -6.36 -0.06 3.80
C ILE A 45 -7.63 0.69 4.22
N LEU A 46 -7.57 2.02 4.31
CA LEU A 46 -8.74 2.85 4.65
C LEU A 46 -9.88 2.76 3.63
N ALA A 47 -9.55 2.75 2.33
CA ALA A 47 -10.55 2.79 1.27
C ALA A 47 -11.13 1.41 0.91
N GLN A 48 -10.36 0.34 1.09
CA GLN A 48 -10.73 -1.00 0.60
C GLN A 48 -10.79 -2.07 1.70
N GLY A 49 -10.22 -1.81 2.88
CA GLY A 49 -10.29 -2.71 4.02
C GLY A 49 -11.64 -2.64 4.73
N ASN A 50 -12.06 -3.76 5.32
CA ASN A 50 -13.18 -3.77 6.26
C ASN A 50 -12.77 -3.16 7.62
N VAL A 51 -13.75 -2.95 8.51
CA VAL A 51 -13.53 -2.29 9.82
C VAL A 51 -12.45 -3.03 10.64
N ASP A 52 -12.50 -4.35 10.70
CA ASP A 52 -11.54 -5.14 11.48
C ASP A 52 -10.11 -4.98 10.95
N GLN A 53 -9.94 -4.96 9.62
CA GLN A 53 -8.65 -4.70 8.97
C GLN A 53 -8.14 -3.29 9.21
N GLN A 54 -9.01 -2.29 9.17
CA GLN A 54 -8.62 -0.90 9.44
C GLN A 54 -8.14 -0.72 10.87
N VAL A 55 -8.89 -1.26 11.84
CA VAL A 55 -8.52 -1.22 13.27
C VAL A 55 -7.19 -1.92 13.53
N GLU A 56 -6.95 -3.07 12.87
CA GLU A 56 -5.71 -3.82 13.07
C GLU A 56 -4.48 -3.10 12.50
N TRP A 57 -4.59 -2.47 11.32
CA TRP A 57 -3.42 -2.06 10.55
C TRP A 57 -3.19 -0.55 10.47
N VAL A 58 -4.23 0.29 10.50
CA VAL A 58 -4.08 1.73 10.21
C VAL A 58 -3.26 2.44 11.29
N GLU A 59 -3.56 2.22 12.56
CA GLU A 59 -2.84 2.87 13.66
C GLU A 59 -1.36 2.42 13.69
N LYS A 60 -1.10 1.12 13.51
CA LYS A 60 0.26 0.58 13.43
C LYS A 60 1.05 1.18 12.27
N ALA A 61 0.42 1.33 11.11
CA ALA A 61 1.05 1.94 9.95
C ALA A 61 1.31 3.44 10.19
N TRP A 62 0.32 4.16 10.71
CA TRP A 62 0.44 5.59 11.00
C TRP A 62 1.57 5.92 11.98
N ASN A 63 1.71 5.11 13.02
CA ASN A 63 2.76 5.23 14.03
C ASN A 63 4.12 4.69 13.56
N CYS A 64 4.20 4.16 12.33
CA CYS A 64 5.38 3.48 11.77
C CYS A 64 5.84 2.25 12.58
N ASP A 65 4.96 1.62 13.37
CA ASP A 65 5.20 0.31 13.97
C ASP A 65 5.29 -0.78 12.89
N ILE A 66 4.62 -0.55 11.76
CA ILE A 66 4.81 -1.28 10.50
C ILE A 66 5.07 -0.30 9.36
N ILE A 67 5.94 -0.71 8.43
CA ILE A 67 6.19 0.00 7.18
C ILE A 67 5.70 -0.88 6.03
N GLY A 68 4.85 -0.32 5.19
CA GLY A 68 4.20 -1.01 4.09
C GLY A 68 4.42 -0.32 2.74
N THR A 69 4.10 -1.04 1.67
CA THR A 69 4.25 -0.58 0.29
C THR A 69 3.11 -1.13 -0.58
N TYR A 70 3.07 -0.72 -1.84
CA TYR A 70 2.12 -1.21 -2.84
C TYR A 70 2.87 -1.91 -3.99
N ALA A 71 2.91 -3.24 -3.95
CA ALA A 71 3.65 -4.06 -4.91
C ALA A 71 2.74 -4.53 -6.06
N GLN A 72 2.56 -3.67 -7.07
CA GLN A 72 1.73 -3.97 -8.25
C GLN A 72 2.56 -4.46 -9.44
N THR A 73 3.50 -3.62 -9.90
CA THR A 73 4.34 -3.85 -11.07
C THR A 73 5.10 -5.17 -10.95
N GLU A 74 5.17 -5.89 -12.06
CA GLU A 74 5.99 -7.09 -12.22
C GLU A 74 7.07 -6.86 -13.28
N LEU A 75 8.15 -7.63 -13.22
CA LEU A 75 9.25 -7.54 -14.19
C LEU A 75 8.75 -7.65 -15.65
N GLY A 76 7.75 -8.50 -15.91
CA GLY A 76 7.13 -8.66 -17.23
C GLY A 76 6.01 -7.66 -17.55
N HIS A 77 5.44 -6.98 -16.53
CA HIS A 77 4.19 -6.25 -16.66
C HIS A 77 4.15 -4.97 -15.79
N GLY A 78 4.24 -3.81 -16.45
CA GLY A 78 3.96 -2.50 -15.84
C GLY A 78 2.66 -1.88 -16.35
N THR A 79 2.57 -1.64 -17.67
CA THR A 79 1.38 -0.99 -18.27
C THR A 79 0.20 -1.96 -18.44
N PHE A 80 0.45 -3.21 -18.84
CA PHE A 80 -0.61 -4.19 -19.09
C PHE A 80 -0.97 -4.97 -17.82
N ILE A 81 -1.71 -4.34 -16.92
CA ILE A 81 -2.08 -4.89 -15.60
C ILE A 81 -2.91 -6.18 -15.70
N ARG A 82 -3.70 -6.37 -16.76
CA ARG A 82 -4.45 -7.62 -16.96
C ARG A 82 -3.53 -8.83 -17.23
N GLY A 83 -2.25 -8.59 -17.54
CA GLY A 83 -1.25 -9.62 -17.76
C GLY A 83 -0.49 -10.03 -16.51
N LEU A 84 -0.72 -9.41 -15.34
CA LEU A 84 -0.02 -9.78 -14.11
C LEU A 84 -0.15 -11.28 -13.84
N GLU A 85 0.98 -11.89 -13.50
CA GLU A 85 1.17 -13.33 -13.38
C GLU A 85 1.10 -13.82 -11.93
N THR A 86 1.28 -12.93 -10.94
CA THR A 86 1.14 -13.28 -9.52
C THR A 86 -0.26 -13.82 -9.26
N THR A 87 -0.34 -14.99 -8.63
CA THR A 87 -1.61 -15.63 -8.27
C THR A 87 -1.87 -15.54 -6.77
N ALA A 88 -3.14 -15.36 -6.40
CA ALA A 88 -3.64 -15.54 -5.03
C ALA A 88 -4.72 -16.62 -5.06
N THR A 89 -4.36 -17.86 -4.68
CA THR A 89 -5.30 -19.00 -4.74
C THR A 89 -5.83 -19.29 -3.34
N TYR A 90 -7.15 -19.33 -3.18
CA TYR A 90 -7.78 -19.64 -1.90
C TYR A 90 -7.72 -21.14 -1.59
N ASP A 91 -7.14 -21.51 -0.44
CA ASP A 91 -7.18 -22.87 0.11
C ASP A 91 -8.31 -22.99 1.14
N VAL A 92 -9.35 -23.75 0.78
CA VAL A 92 -10.54 -23.97 1.62
C VAL A 92 -10.20 -24.70 2.93
N LYS A 93 -9.14 -25.51 2.97
CA LYS A 93 -8.78 -26.30 4.15
C LYS A 93 -8.21 -25.44 5.26
N THR A 94 -7.34 -24.48 4.92
CA THR A 94 -6.73 -23.57 5.89
C THR A 94 -7.44 -22.23 5.99
N GLN A 95 -8.33 -21.93 5.04
CA GLN A 95 -9.00 -20.64 4.89
C GLN A 95 -8.03 -19.49 4.62
N GLU A 96 -6.98 -19.76 3.85
CA GLU A 96 -5.90 -18.82 3.53
C GLU A 96 -5.79 -18.59 2.03
N PHE A 97 -5.15 -17.48 1.64
CA PHE A 97 -4.70 -17.28 0.27
C PHE A 97 -3.22 -17.66 0.15
N VAL A 98 -2.90 -18.50 -0.84
CA VAL A 98 -1.52 -18.83 -1.22
C VAL A 98 -1.08 -17.85 -2.30
N LEU A 99 -0.15 -16.95 -1.96
CA LEU A 99 0.49 -16.04 -2.91
C LEU A 99 1.66 -16.74 -3.60
N ASN A 100 1.73 -16.65 -4.93
CA ASN A 100 2.78 -17.31 -5.71
C ASN A 100 3.19 -16.46 -6.92
N SER A 101 4.50 -16.34 -7.15
CA SER A 101 5.10 -15.81 -8.38
C SER A 101 5.59 -17.00 -9.22
N PRO A 102 4.79 -17.49 -10.20
CA PRO A 102 5.06 -18.76 -10.89
C PRO A 102 6.24 -18.70 -11.87
N THR A 103 6.62 -17.49 -12.30
CA THR A 103 7.66 -17.24 -13.30
C THR A 103 8.60 -16.15 -12.80
N LEU A 104 9.78 -16.03 -13.42
CA LEU A 104 10.70 -14.92 -13.13
C LEU A 104 10.08 -13.56 -13.50
N THR A 105 9.28 -13.52 -14.55
CA THR A 105 8.59 -12.30 -15.01
C THR A 105 7.51 -11.85 -14.04
N ALA A 106 6.97 -12.75 -13.22
CA ALA A 106 6.00 -12.45 -12.15
C ALA A 106 6.60 -11.79 -10.89
N TYR A 107 7.92 -11.60 -10.83
CA TYR A 107 8.57 -10.98 -9.66
C TYR A 107 8.18 -9.50 -9.61
N LYS A 108 7.82 -9.02 -8.42
CA LYS A 108 7.52 -7.60 -8.23
C LYS A 108 8.77 -6.75 -8.45
N TRP A 109 8.61 -5.61 -9.13
CA TRP A 109 9.70 -4.75 -9.60
C TRP A 109 9.44 -3.27 -9.32
#